data_AF-A0A1H2UMQ3-F1
#
_entry.id   AF-A0A1H2UMQ3-F1
#
_cell.length_a   1.000
_cell.length_b   1.000
_cell.length_c   1.000
_cell.angle_alpha   90.00
_cell.angle_beta   90.00
_cell.angle_gamma   90.00
#
_symmetry.space_group_name_H-M   'P 1'
#
loop_
_entity.id
_entity.type
_entity.pdbx_description
1 polymer ?
#
loop_
_entity_poly.entity_id
_entity_poly.type
_entity_poly.pdbx_seq_one_letter_code
_entity_poly.pdbx_strand_id
1 'polypeptide(L)'
;MGKAWSVEAVAGRLGITTRTLHYYEEVGLIPPVQRTPGGHRVYDEATIARLEQILRLRDVLGYTLQEIREVMDVEDVLQGYRVQLEAGVKPEVRMDILEHSIQLLETVVAHIDEKVERLETMRQRYRERLARIEQKLAKHRNEVDEGE
;
A
#
# COMPACT_ATOMS: atom_id res chain seq x y z
N MET A 1 18.69 21.51 8.52
CA MET A 1 18.10 21.28 7.19
C MET A 1 18.22 19.79 6.89
N GLY A 2 17.09 19.10 6.74
CA GLY A 2 17.08 17.70 6.33
C GLY A 2 17.69 17.55 4.94
N LYS A 3 18.20 16.36 4.63
CA LYS A 3 18.70 16.05 3.29
C LYS A 3 17.53 16.18 2.29
N ALA A 4 17.82 16.74 1.12
CA ALA A 4 16.88 16.88 0.03
C ALA A 4 17.44 16.15 -1.20
N TRP A 5 16.59 15.43 -1.91
CA TRP A 5 16.96 14.60 -3.05
C TRP A 5 16.34 15.12 -4.34
N SER A 6 17.06 15.03 -5.45
CA SER A 6 16.52 15.35 -6.77
C SER A 6 15.52 14.27 -7.22
N VAL A 7 14.69 14.61 -8.21
CA VAL A 7 13.72 13.68 -8.79
C VAL A 7 14.40 12.43 -9.37
N GLU A 8 15.57 12.55 -9.99
CA GLU A 8 16.33 11.43 -10.55
C GLU A 8 16.88 10.52 -9.44
N ALA A 9 17.39 11.11 -8.36
CA ALA A 9 17.89 10.35 -7.21
C ALA A 9 16.78 9.55 -6.53
N VAL A 10 15.60 10.15 -6.34
CA VAL A 10 14.44 9.46 -5.76
C VAL A 10 13.91 8.37 -6.71
N ALA A 11 13.77 8.68 -7.99
CA ALA A 11 13.35 7.72 -9.01
C ALA A 11 14.27 6.48 -9.03
N GLY A 12 15.59 6.71 -9.04
CA GLY A 12 16.58 5.64 -8.97
C GLY A 12 16.53 4.84 -7.67
N ARG A 13 16.40 5.51 -6.51
CA ARG A 13 16.29 4.84 -5.20
C ARG A 13 15.06 3.96 -5.11
N LEU A 14 13.93 4.42 -5.63
CA LEU A 14 12.63 3.77 -5.51
C LEU A 14 12.28 2.85 -6.69
N GLY A 15 13.15 2.76 -7.71
CA GLY A 15 12.92 1.92 -8.87
C GLY A 15 11.70 2.34 -9.71
N ILE A 16 11.35 3.63 -9.71
CA ILE A 16 10.22 4.17 -10.47
C ILE A 16 10.68 5.26 -11.44
N THR A 17 9.84 5.57 -12.43
CA THR A 17 10.16 6.64 -13.37
C THR A 17 9.93 8.01 -12.74
N THR A 18 10.64 9.04 -13.22
CA THR A 18 10.37 10.44 -12.86
C THR A 18 8.94 10.85 -13.25
N ARG A 19 8.39 10.28 -14.33
CA ARG A 19 6.99 10.44 -14.74
C ARG A 19 6.02 9.93 -13.67
N THR A 20 6.33 8.81 -13.03
CA THR A 20 5.52 8.25 -11.92
C THR A 20 5.52 9.20 -10.73
N LEU A 21 6.68 9.75 -10.36
CA LEU A 21 6.78 10.75 -9.28
C LEU A 21 5.95 12.00 -9.57
N HIS A 22 6.06 12.54 -10.79
CA HIS A 22 5.26 13.70 -11.21
C HIS A 22 3.77 13.39 -11.17
N TYR A 23 3.38 12.21 -11.65
CA TYR A 23 1.99 11.80 -11.66
C TYR A 23 1.43 11.65 -10.24
N TYR A 24 2.18 11.08 -9.30
CA TYR A 24 1.77 10.98 -7.90
C TYR A 24 1.60 12.34 -7.24
N GLU A 25 2.43 13.34 -7.58
CA GLU A 25 2.23 14.72 -7.14
C GLU A 25 0.98 15.34 -7.80
N GLU A 26 0.81 15.17 -9.12
CA GLU A 26 -0.30 15.74 -9.89
C GLU A 26 -1.66 15.26 -9.41
N VAL A 27 -1.77 13.96 -9.12
CA VAL A 27 -3.01 13.40 -8.55
C VAL A 27 -3.10 13.63 -7.04
N GLY A 28 -2.14 14.32 -6.41
CA GLY A 28 -2.17 14.63 -4.97
C GLY A 28 -1.99 13.42 -4.07
N LEU A 29 -1.37 12.34 -4.55
CA LEU A 29 -1.02 11.19 -3.72
C LEU A 29 0.18 11.49 -2.82
N ILE A 30 1.05 12.39 -3.26
CA ILE A 30 2.06 13.05 -2.43
C ILE A 30 1.80 14.57 -2.40
N PRO A 31 2.18 15.27 -1.32
CA PRO A 31 2.04 16.72 -1.27
C PRO A 31 2.90 17.41 -2.34
N PRO A 32 2.56 18.67 -2.71
CA PRO A 32 3.41 19.47 -3.60
C PRO A 32 4.84 19.55 -3.05
N VAL A 33 5.82 19.20 -3.90
CA VAL A 33 7.20 19.13 -3.46
C VAL A 33 7.91 20.47 -3.64
N GLN A 34 8.90 20.72 -2.78
CA GLN A 34 9.69 21.94 -2.87
C GLN A 34 10.45 22.00 -4.20
N ARG A 35 10.82 23.21 -4.62
CA ARG A 35 11.61 23.44 -5.82
C ARG A 35 12.90 24.17 -5.46
N THR A 36 13.99 23.78 -6.13
CA THR A 36 15.23 24.56 -6.13
C THR A 36 15.02 25.94 -6.76
N PRO A 37 15.94 26.90 -6.55
CA PRO A 37 15.90 28.19 -7.25
C PRO A 37 15.87 28.05 -8.78
N GLY A 38 16.44 26.98 -9.35
CA GLY A 38 16.38 26.66 -10.78
C GLY A 38 15.09 25.98 -11.24
N GLY A 39 14.09 25.79 -10.36
CA GLY A 39 12.78 25.23 -10.69
C GLY A 39 12.66 23.70 -10.62
N HIS A 40 13.75 22.98 -10.33
CA HIS A 40 13.76 21.52 -10.20
C HIS A 40 13.14 21.05 -8.88
N ARG A 41 12.37 19.95 -8.93
CA ARG A 41 11.76 19.33 -7.75
C ARG A 41 12.79 18.74 -6.80
N VAL A 42 12.56 18.91 -5.51
CA VAL A 42 13.32 18.27 -4.44
C VAL A 42 12.39 17.63 -3.42
N TYR A 43 12.76 16.45 -2.99
CA TYR A 43 12.00 15.60 -2.09
C TYR A 43 12.73 15.56 -0.76
N ASP A 44 12.01 15.59 0.35
CA ASP A 44 12.54 15.36 1.68
C ASP A 44 12.32 13.90 2.12
N GLU A 45 12.86 13.53 3.28
CA GLU A 45 12.76 12.15 3.76
C GLU A 45 11.30 11.76 4.07
N ALA A 46 10.47 12.71 4.52
CA ALA A 46 9.05 12.45 4.77
C ALA A 46 8.30 12.09 3.48
N THR A 47 8.58 12.81 2.39
CA THR A 47 8.01 12.51 1.08
C THR A 47 8.51 11.16 0.56
N ILE A 48 9.79 10.83 0.78
CA ILE A 48 10.34 9.52 0.40
C ILE A 48 9.67 8.39 1.19
N ALA A 49 9.50 8.53 2.51
CA ALA A 49 8.80 7.54 3.32
C ALA A 49 7.34 7.33 2.86
N ARG A 50 6.65 8.42 2.51
CA ARG A 50 5.30 8.37 1.91
C ARG A 50 5.30 7.61 0.59
N LEU A 51 6.27 7.89 -0.29
CA LEU A 51 6.43 7.19 -1.56
C LEU A 51 6.68 5.70 -1.35
N GLU A 52 7.56 5.32 -0.42
CA GLU A 52 7.82 3.92 -0.08
C GLU A 52 6.53 3.20 0.38
N GLN A 53 5.68 3.88 1.16
CA GLN A 53 4.38 3.33 1.58
C GLN A 53 3.41 3.14 0.41
N ILE A 54 3.28 4.15 -0.46
CA ILE A 54 2.48 4.07 -1.69
C ILE A 54 2.91 2.86 -2.54
N LEU A 55 4.22 2.67 -2.72
CA LEU A 55 4.77 1.56 -3.49
C LEU A 55 4.48 0.21 -2.83
N ARG A 56 4.58 0.09 -1.50
CA ARG A 56 4.18 -1.13 -0.79
C ARG A 56 2.71 -1.47 -1.00
N LEU A 57 1.80 -0.51 -0.86
CA LEU A 57 0.36 -0.74 -1.07
C LEU A 57 0.06 -1.16 -2.51
N ARG A 58 0.72 -0.52 -3.49
CA ARG A 58 0.59 -0.87 -4.91
C ARG A 58 1.14 -2.25 -5.22
N ASP A 59 2.38 -2.53 -4.82
CA ASP A 59 3.13 -3.69 -5.32
C ASP A 59 2.84 -4.97 -4.51
N VAL A 60 2.63 -4.85 -3.20
CA VAL A 60 2.37 -6.01 -2.32
C VAL A 60 0.89 -6.35 -2.29
N LEU A 61 0.03 -5.34 -2.12
CA LEU A 61 -1.41 -5.56 -1.95
C LEU A 61 -2.21 -5.40 -3.25
N GLY A 62 -1.56 -4.93 -4.33
CA GLY A 62 -2.24 -4.72 -5.61
C GLY A 62 -3.30 -3.63 -5.56
N TYR A 63 -3.13 -2.63 -4.69
CA TYR A 63 -4.12 -1.57 -4.53
C TYR A 63 -4.15 -0.66 -5.76
N THR A 64 -5.36 -0.25 -6.14
CA THR A 64 -5.56 0.83 -7.10
C THR A 64 -5.13 2.17 -6.50
N LEU A 65 -4.88 3.18 -7.33
CA LEU A 65 -4.51 4.51 -6.82
C LEU A 65 -5.60 5.14 -5.95
N GLN A 66 -6.86 4.77 -6.17
CA GLN A 66 -7.97 5.23 -5.34
C GLN A 66 -7.89 4.59 -3.94
N GLU A 67 -7.76 3.26 -3.87
CA GLU A 67 -7.60 2.56 -2.58
C GLU A 67 -6.33 3.03 -1.84
N ILE A 68 -5.23 3.27 -2.56
CA ILE A 68 -4.02 3.84 -1.95
C ILE A 68 -4.33 5.21 -1.35
N ARG A 69 -5.05 6.08 -2.07
CA ARG A 69 -5.43 7.40 -1.53
C ARG A 69 -6.24 7.27 -0.25
N GLU A 70 -7.25 6.41 -0.23
CA GLU A 70 -8.09 6.18 0.95
C GLU A 70 -7.25 5.78 2.17
N VAL A 71 -6.29 4.87 1.99
CA VAL A 71 -5.34 4.51 3.08
C VAL A 71 -4.43 5.67 3.44
N MET A 72 -3.88 6.40 2.48
CA MET A 72 -2.98 7.52 2.76
C MET A 72 -3.68 8.69 3.46
N ASP A 73 -4.96 8.93 3.16
CA ASP A 73 -5.76 9.95 3.84
C ASP A 73 -5.97 9.58 5.33
N VAL A 74 -6.19 8.30 5.62
CA VAL A 74 -6.22 7.80 7.00
C VAL A 74 -4.89 8.03 7.72
N GLU A 75 -3.77 7.71 7.06
CA GLU A 75 -2.42 7.91 7.61
C GLU A 75 -2.13 9.39 7.90
N ASP A 76 -2.61 10.30 7.04
CA ASP A 76 -2.47 11.74 7.24
C ASP A 76 -3.23 12.22 8.48
N VAL A 77 -4.46 11.70 8.71
CA VAL A 77 -5.23 11.99 9.92
C VAL A 77 -4.55 11.43 11.17
N LEU A 78 -4.11 10.16 11.13
CA LEU A 78 -3.41 9.52 12.25
C LEU A 78 -2.11 10.25 12.61
N GLN A 79 -1.38 10.75 11.62
CA GLN A 79 -0.21 11.58 11.88
C GLN A 79 -0.58 12.92 12.53
N GLY A 80 -1.65 13.58 12.07
CA GLY A 80 -2.17 14.78 12.73
C GLY A 80 -2.53 14.54 14.20
N TYR A 81 -3.12 13.38 14.50
CA TYR A 81 -3.41 12.95 15.87
C TYR A 81 -2.17 12.68 16.70
N ARG A 82 -1.16 11.99 16.16
CA ARG A 82 0.11 11.76 16.87
C ARG A 82 0.77 13.08 17.31
N VAL A 83 0.82 14.07 16.42
CA VAL A 83 1.38 15.40 16.74
C VAL A 83 0.60 16.07 17.87
N GLN A 84 -0.73 15.98 17.86
CA GLN A 84 -1.55 16.54 18.94
C GLN A 84 -1.32 15.83 20.28
N LEU A 85 -1.21 14.51 20.28
CA LEU A 85 -0.91 13.72 21.47
C LEU A 85 0.46 14.08 22.06
N GLU A 86 1.48 14.20 21.21
CA GLU A 86 2.84 14.62 21.58
C GLU A 86 2.88 16.04 22.15
N ALA A 87 2.02 16.94 21.65
CA ALA A 87 1.88 18.31 22.15
C ALA A 87 1.17 18.41 23.52
N GLY A 88 0.67 17.31 24.07
CA GLY A 88 0.10 17.27 25.42
C GLY A 88 -1.34 17.77 25.52
N VAL A 89 -2.22 17.30 24.62
CA VAL A 89 -3.67 17.57 24.71
C VAL A 89 -4.30 17.11 26.03
N LYS A 90 -5.41 17.76 26.39
CA LYS A 90 -6.24 17.46 27.58
C LYS A 90 -6.74 16.00 27.54
N PRO A 91 -7.02 15.37 28.70
CA PRO A 91 -7.47 13.99 28.77
C PRO A 91 -8.73 13.68 27.95
N GLU A 92 -9.69 14.61 27.86
CA GLU A 92 -10.93 14.42 27.13
C GLU A 92 -10.65 14.33 25.62
N VAL A 93 -9.90 15.30 25.09
CA VAL A 93 -9.47 15.33 23.68
C VAL A 93 -8.59 14.13 23.34
N ARG A 94 -7.74 13.69 24.28
CA ARG A 94 -6.92 12.49 24.11
C ARG A 94 -7.78 11.26 23.89
N MET A 95 -8.85 11.10 24.65
CA MET A 95 -9.76 9.97 24.49
C MET A 95 -10.43 10.00 23.11
N ASP A 96 -10.98 11.15 22.73
CA ASP A 96 -11.63 11.34 21.42
C ASP A 96 -10.69 11.00 20.27
N ILE A 97 -9.42 11.46 20.35
CA ILE A 97 -8.39 11.16 19.35
C ILE A 97 -8.14 9.64 19.25
N LEU A 98 -8.01 8.95 20.37
CA LEU A 98 -7.71 7.52 20.39
C LEU A 98 -8.90 6.70 19.88
N GLU A 99 -10.13 7.06 20.24
CA GLU A 99 -11.35 6.42 19.75
C GLU A 99 -11.51 6.59 18.24
N HIS A 100 -11.30 7.80 17.70
CA HIS A 100 -11.28 8.00 16.25
C HIS A 100 -10.13 7.26 15.57
N SER A 101 -8.95 7.20 16.19
CA SER A 101 -7.80 6.46 15.63
C SER A 101 -8.13 4.98 15.47
N ILE A 102 -8.84 4.38 16.44
CA ILE A 102 -9.33 3.01 16.35
C ILE A 102 -10.26 2.85 15.15
N GLN A 103 -11.27 3.71 15.00
CA GLN A 103 -12.23 3.64 13.88
C GLN A 103 -11.56 3.75 12.51
N LEU A 104 -10.58 4.64 12.38
CA LEU A 104 -9.79 4.80 11.16
C LEU A 104 -8.98 3.53 10.84
N LEU A 105 -8.33 2.95 11.86
CA LEU A 105 -7.56 1.72 11.68
C LEU A 105 -8.46 0.51 11.38
N GLU A 106 -9.61 0.40 12.01
CA GLU A 106 -10.62 -0.62 11.71
C GLU A 106 -11.08 -0.54 10.25
N THR A 107 -11.22 0.68 9.71
CA THR A 107 -11.58 0.89 8.30
C THR A 107 -10.49 0.33 7.37
N VAL A 108 -9.22 0.62 7.66
CA VAL A 108 -8.09 0.12 6.84
C VAL A 108 -7.98 -1.41 6.95
N VAL A 109 -8.12 -1.97 8.16
CA VAL A 109 -8.10 -3.42 8.39
C VAL A 109 -9.23 -4.12 7.62
N ALA A 110 -10.46 -3.60 7.68
CA ALA A 110 -11.60 -4.17 6.97
C ALA A 110 -11.37 -4.23 5.45
N HIS A 111 -10.74 -3.19 4.88
CA HIS A 111 -10.42 -3.18 3.45
C HIS A 111 -9.36 -4.23 3.06
N ILE A 112 -8.36 -4.45 3.93
CA ILE A 112 -7.37 -5.52 3.78
C ILE A 112 -8.05 -6.89 3.87
N ASP A 113 -8.89 -7.10 4.88
CA ASP A 113 -9.59 -8.37 5.10
C ASP A 113 -10.47 -8.75 3.91
N GLU A 114 -11.21 -7.81 3.33
CA GLU A 114 -12.01 -8.04 2.14
C GLU A 114 -11.15 -8.52 0.94
N LYS A 115 -9.93 -7.98 0.78
CA LYS A 115 -8.99 -8.46 -0.25
C LYS A 115 -8.43 -9.83 0.08
N VAL A 116 -8.11 -10.10 1.34
CA VAL A 116 -7.67 -11.43 1.79
C VAL A 116 -8.74 -12.46 1.44
N GLU A 117 -10.00 -12.24 1.81
CA GLU A 117 -11.11 -13.15 1.50
C GLU A 117 -11.27 -13.42 0.00
N ARG A 118 -11.17 -12.38 -0.83
CA ARG A 118 -11.20 -12.53 -2.30
C ARG A 118 -10.05 -13.39 -2.81
N LEU A 119 -8.84 -13.14 -2.33
CA LEU A 119 -7.65 -13.90 -2.72
C LEU A 119 -7.74 -15.35 -2.25
N GLU A 120 -8.26 -15.60 -1.06
CA GLU A 120 -8.47 -16.95 -0.54
C GLU A 120 -9.51 -17.73 -1.35
N THR A 121 -10.60 -17.07 -1.74
CA THR A 121 -11.61 -17.64 -2.64
C THR A 121 -10.99 -18.02 -3.98
N MET A 122 -10.17 -17.14 -4.57
CA MET A 122 -9.47 -17.43 -5.82
C MET A 122 -8.48 -18.59 -5.67
N ARG A 123 -7.69 -18.60 -4.58
CA ARG A 123 -6.74 -19.67 -4.24
C ARG A 123 -7.46 -21.02 -4.13
N GLN A 124 -8.61 -21.06 -3.47
CA GLN A 124 -9.38 -22.29 -3.29
C GLN A 124 -9.88 -22.85 -4.62
N ARG A 125 -10.39 -22.00 -5.51
CA ARG A 125 -10.79 -22.40 -6.87
C ARG A 125 -9.66 -23.08 -7.65
N TYR A 126 -8.44 -22.56 -7.55
CA TYR A 126 -7.27 -23.17 -8.21
C TYR A 126 -6.88 -24.50 -7.58
N ARG A 127 -6.93 -24.61 -6.24
CA ARG A 127 -6.65 -25.87 -5.53
C ARG A 127 -7.62 -26.98 -5.94
N GLU A 128 -8.91 -26.68 -6.02
CA GLU A 128 -9.90 -27.66 -6.47
C GLU A 128 -9.67 -28.11 -7.93
N ARG A 129 -9.29 -27.16 -8.80
CA ARG A 129 -8.96 -27.50 -10.19
C ARG A 129 -7.71 -28.36 -10.27
N LEU A 130 -6.69 -28.09 -9.45
CA LEU A 130 -5.48 -28.89 -9.34
C LEU A 130 -5.81 -30.32 -8.92
N ALA A 131 -6.57 -30.50 -7.84
CA ALA A 131 -6.96 -31.82 -7.33
C ALA A 131 -7.73 -32.65 -8.38
N ARG A 132 -8.62 -32.01 -9.17
CA ARG A 132 -9.33 -32.68 -10.28
C ARG A 132 -8.37 -33.18 -11.36
N ILE A 133 -7.32 -32.41 -11.67
CA ILE A 133 -6.34 -32.80 -12.69
C ILE A 133 -5.46 -33.93 -12.18
N GLU A 134 -5.02 -33.86 -10.91
CA GLU A 134 -4.23 -34.92 -10.26
C GLU A 134 -5.00 -36.24 -10.23
N GLN A 135 -6.30 -36.21 -9.89
CA GLN A 135 -7.15 -37.40 -9.92
C GLN A 135 -7.27 -38.00 -11.32
N LYS A 136 -7.46 -37.16 -12.36
CA LYS A 136 -7.50 -37.64 -13.75
C LYS A 136 -6.18 -38.26 -14.17
N LEU A 137 -5.05 -37.65 -13.81
CA LEU A 137 -3.72 -38.17 -14.12
C LEU A 137 -3.49 -39.54 -13.47
N ALA A 138 -3.84 -39.68 -12.18
CA ALA A 138 -3.72 -40.95 -11.47
C ALA A 138 -4.54 -42.06 -12.14
N LYS A 139 -5.77 -41.74 -12.58
CA LYS A 139 -6.62 -42.69 -13.31
C LYS A 139 -5.95 -43.18 -14.60
N HIS A 140 -5.42 -42.28 -15.43
CA HIS A 140 -4.80 -42.66 -16.70
C HIS A 140 -3.45 -43.37 -16.52
N ARG A 141 -2.71 -43.11 -15.43
CA ARG A 141 -1.49 -43.88 -15.12
C ARG A 141 -1.81 -45.34 -14.82
N ASN A 142 -2.83 -45.58 -14.00
CA ASN A 142 -3.27 -46.95 -13.70
C ASN A 142 -3.75 -47.69 -14.96
N GLU A 143 -4.43 -46.99 -15.87
CA GLU A 143 -4.86 -47.56 -17.16
C GLU A 143 -3.68 -47.93 -18.08
N VAL A 144 -2.53 -47.26 -17.95
CA VAL A 144 -1.30 -47.59 -18.69
C VAL A 144 -0.56 -48.76 -18.03
N ASP A 145 -0.48 -48.78 -16.69
CA ASP A 145 0.24 -49.83 -15.94
C ASP A 145 -0.52 -51.18 -15.93
N GLU A 146 -1.85 -51.20 -16.08
CA GLU A 146 -2.66 -52.43 -16.20
C GLU A 146 -2.74 -52.98 -17.64
N GLY A 147 -2.20 -52.24 -18.62
CA GLY A 147 -2.22 -52.58 -20.05
C GLY A 147 -0.95 -53.25 -20.58
N GLU A 148 0.09 -53.40 -19.75
CA GLU A 148 1.33 -54.16 -20.02
C GLU A 148 1.32 -55.54 -19.33
#